data_AF-A0A7T6Z9Q8-F1
#
_entry.id   AF-A0A7T6Z9Q8-F1
#
_cell.length_a   1.000
_cell.length_b   1.000
_cell.length_c   1.000
_cell.angle_alpha   90.00
_cell.angle_beta   90.00
_cell.angle_gamma   90.00
#
_symmetry.space_group_name_H-M   'P 1'
#
loop_
_entity.id
_entity.type
_entity.pdbx_description
1 polymer ?
#
loop_
_entity_poly.entity_id
_entity_poly.type
_entity_poly.pdbx_seq_one_letter_code
_entity_poly.pdbx_strand_id
1 'polypeptide(L)'
;MEFNFIEILLLIIGLYLLFTVIKLDGRLKGLKYTLDQISEQVNIPENPINDELRKLIKDGEDVKAVKKVRETLGLSLVEGKQYVDALKFEDK
;
A
#
# COMPACT_ATOMS: atom_id res chain seq x y z
N MET A 1 -20.93 -35.39 -31.42
CA MET A 1 -20.03 -34.25 -31.18
C MET A 1 -18.77 -34.82 -30.58
N GLU A 2 -17.74 -35.01 -31.38
CA GLU A 2 -16.43 -35.46 -30.91
C GLU A 2 -15.76 -34.25 -30.27
N PHE A 3 -15.65 -34.21 -28.95
CA PHE A 3 -14.87 -33.16 -28.29
C PHE A 3 -13.41 -33.34 -28.68
N ASN A 4 -12.84 -32.34 -29.35
CA ASN A 4 -11.44 -32.35 -29.69
C ASN A 4 -10.64 -32.35 -28.38
N PHE A 5 -9.72 -33.29 -28.22
CA PHE A 5 -8.87 -33.40 -27.02
C PHE A 5 -8.19 -32.07 -26.63
N ILE A 6 -7.91 -31.23 -27.64
CA ILE A 6 -7.36 -29.88 -27.50
C ILE A 6 -8.32 -28.92 -26.75
N GLU A 7 -9.62 -29.02 -26.99
CA GLU A 7 -10.63 -28.19 -26.29
C GLU A 7 -10.71 -28.54 -24.81
N ILE A 8 -10.61 -29.84 -24.48
CA ILE A 8 -10.58 -30.31 -23.09
C ILE A 8 -9.30 -29.83 -22.39
N LEU A 9 -8.15 -29.90 -23.09
CA LEU A 9 -6.87 -29.41 -22.56
C LEU A 9 -6.92 -27.91 -22.27
N LEU A 10 -7.48 -27.11 -23.19
CA LEU A 10 -7.66 -25.67 -23.03
C LEU A 10 -8.56 -25.34 -21.84
N LEU A 11 -9.67 -26.07 -21.66
CA LEU A 11 -10.55 -25.90 -20.52
C LEU A 11 -9.85 -26.20 -19.19
N ILE A 12 -9.05 -27.27 -19.13
CA ILE A 12 -8.29 -27.63 -17.93
C ILE A 12 -7.25 -26.56 -17.58
N ILE A 13 -6.54 -26.04 -18.58
CA ILE A 13 -5.56 -24.95 -18.39
C ILE A 13 -6.27 -23.68 -17.91
N GLY A 14 -7.40 -23.32 -18.52
CA GLY A 14 -8.21 -22.18 -18.09
C GLY A 14 -8.71 -22.31 -16.66
N LEU A 15 -9.19 -23.50 -16.28
CA LEU A 15 -9.64 -23.81 -14.92
C LEU A 15 -8.49 -23.70 -13.90
N TYR A 16 -7.30 -24.18 -14.26
CA TYR A 16 -6.11 -24.10 -13.41
C TYR A 16 -5.66 -22.65 -13.17
N LEU A 17 -5.70 -21.80 -14.20
CA LEU A 17 -5.40 -20.38 -14.07
C LEU A 17 -6.39 -19.68 -13.14
N LEU A 18 -7.70 -19.94 -13.31
CA LEU A 18 -8.74 -19.39 -12.42
C LEU A 18 -8.52 -19.81 -10.97
N PHE A 19 -8.20 -21.08 -10.73
CA PHE A 19 -7.93 -21.58 -9.37
C PHE A 19 -6.70 -20.92 -8.74
N THR A 20 -5.66 -20.67 -9.55
CA THR A 20 -4.43 -20.00 -9.10
C THR A 20 -4.71 -18.56 -8.64
N VAL A 21 -5.57 -17.82 -9.36
CA VAL A 21 -5.98 -16.47 -8.99
C VAL A 21 -6.73 -16.46 -7.65
N ILE A 22 -7.65 -17.40 -7.45
CA ILE A 22 -8.42 -17.53 -6.20
C ILE A 22 -7.48 -17.83 -5.01
N LYS A 23 -6.48 -18.68 -5.20
CA LYS A 23 -5.51 -19.03 -4.15
C LYS A 23 -4.58 -17.87 -3.78
N LEU A 24 -4.32 -16.96 -4.73
CA LEU A 24 -3.46 -15.81 -4.51
C LEU A 24 -4.13 -14.75 -3.61
N ASP A 25 -5.44 -14.54 -3.78
CA ASP A 25 -6.23 -13.61 -2.94
C ASP A 25 -6.21 -14.00 -1.45
N GLY A 26 -6.27 -15.31 -1.16
CA GLY A 26 -6.20 -15.82 0.21
C GLY A 26 -4.87 -15.48 0.92
N ARG A 27 -3.75 -15.47 0.19
CA ARG A 27 -2.43 -15.11 0.75
C ARG A 27 -2.30 -13.61 1.00
N LEU A 28 -2.90 -12.77 0.15
CA LEU A 28 -2.93 -11.32 0.33
C LEU A 28 -3.70 -10.93 1.60
N LYS A 29 -4.81 -11.61 1.90
CA LYS A 29 -5.58 -11.41 3.14
C LYS A 29 -4.76 -11.72 4.39
N GLY A 30 -3.98 -12.80 4.38
CA GLY A 30 -3.09 -13.16 5.49
C GLY A 30 -2.01 -12.11 5.75
N LEU A 31 -1.35 -11.64 4.69
CA LEU A 31 -0.34 -10.58 4.80
C LEU A 31 -0.92 -9.27 5.35
N LYS A 32 -2.11 -8.88 4.87
CA LYS A 32 -2.80 -7.69 5.37
C LYS A 32 -3.13 -7.81 6.86
N TYR A 33 -3.61 -8.97 7.30
CA TYR A 33 -3.94 -9.21 8.71
C TYR A 33 -2.70 -9.15 9.62
N THR A 34 -1.58 -9.73 9.19
CA THR A 34 -0.32 -9.64 9.93
C THR A 34 0.22 -8.21 9.97
N LEU A 35 0.11 -7.45 8.89
CA LEU A 35 0.47 -6.02 8.86
C LEU A 35 -0.38 -5.20 9.84
N ASP A 36 -1.68 -5.45 9.90
CA ASP A 36 -2.61 -4.74 10.80
C ASP A 36 -2.22 -4.99 12.27
N GLN A 37 -2.00 -6.26 12.64
CA GLN A 37 -1.59 -6.63 14.00
C GLN A 37 -0.21 -6.07 14.39
N ILE A 38 0.73 -6.00 13.44
CA ILE A 38 2.04 -5.41 13.68
C ILE A 38 1.91 -3.89 13.83
N SER A 39 1.07 -3.23 13.02
CA SER A 39 0.84 -1.79 13.12
C SER A 39 0.22 -1.37 14.45
N GLU A 40 -0.60 -2.25 15.04
CA GLU A 40 -1.30 -2.00 16.29
C GLU A 40 -0.41 -2.26 17.53
N GLN A 41 0.54 -3.21 17.43
CA GLN A 41 1.46 -3.54 18.53
C GLN A 41 2.79 -2.78 18.48
N VAL A 42 3.23 -2.34 17.30
CA VAL A 42 4.46 -1.59 17.15
C VAL A 42 4.12 -0.11 17.22
N ASN A 43 4.54 0.54 18.31
CA ASN A 43 4.69 1.99 18.36
C ASN A 43 5.79 2.33 17.34
N ILE A 44 5.44 2.48 16.07
CA ILE A 44 6.38 2.76 14.99
C ILE A 44 7.04 4.07 15.40
N PRO A 45 8.35 4.07 15.75
CA PRO A 45 9.02 5.30 16.14
C PRO A 45 8.81 6.26 14.99
N GLU A 46 8.25 7.42 15.35
CA GLU A 46 7.90 8.44 14.40
C GLU A 46 9.13 8.68 13.51
N ASN A 47 8.94 8.58 12.18
CA ASN A 47 10.07 8.68 11.27
C ASN A 47 10.78 10.01 11.59
N PRO A 48 12.11 10.07 11.79
CA PRO A 48 12.81 11.31 12.14
C PRO A 48 12.53 12.49 11.19
N ILE A 49 12.00 12.20 9.99
CA ILE A 49 11.50 13.18 9.03
C ILE A 49 10.24 13.92 9.52
N ASN A 50 9.43 13.34 10.40
CA ASN A 50 8.20 13.94 10.91
C ASN A 50 8.47 15.22 11.71
N ASP A 51 9.55 15.30 12.50
CA ASP A 51 9.92 16.54 13.19
C ASP A 51 10.22 17.68 12.19
N GLU A 52 10.92 17.36 11.10
CA GLU A 52 11.17 18.32 10.01
C GLU A 52 9.88 18.67 9.26
N LEU A 53 9.00 17.69 9.02
CA LEU A 53 7.72 17.92 8.37
C LEU A 53 6.80 18.79 9.20
N ARG A 54 6.71 18.55 10.52
CA ARG A 54 5.91 19.38 11.44
C ARG A 54 6.42 20.83 11.45
N LYS A 55 7.73 21.06 11.36
CA LYS A 55 8.30 22.41 11.17
C LYS A 55 7.87 23.03 9.84
N LEU A 56 8.06 22.32 8.72
CA LEU A 56 7.66 22.81 7.39
C LEU A 56 6.15 23.09 7.30
N ILE A 57 5.32 22.26 7.93
CA ILE A 57 3.88 22.43 8.03
C ILE A 57 3.52 23.68 8.85
N LYS A 58 4.18 23.91 10.00
CA LYS A 58 3.98 25.10 10.84
C LYS A 58 4.40 26.39 10.13
N ASP A 59 5.44 26.32 9.31
CA ASP A 59 5.94 27.44 8.51
C ASP A 59 5.08 27.69 7.25
N GLY A 60 4.04 26.89 7.00
CA GLY A 60 3.16 27.00 5.83
C GLY A 60 3.78 26.50 4.52
N GLU A 61 4.89 25.77 4.60
CA GLU A 61 5.64 25.26 3.45
C GLU A 61 5.17 23.86 3.00
N ASP A 62 3.86 23.67 2.85
CA ASP A 62 3.23 22.39 2.52
C ASP A 62 3.81 21.71 1.27
N VAL A 63 4.13 22.51 0.25
CA VAL A 63 4.72 22.00 -1.00
C VAL A 63 6.10 21.41 -0.76
N LYS A 64 6.90 21.99 0.15
CA LYS A 64 8.21 21.45 0.52
C LYS A 64 8.07 20.21 1.40
N ALA A 65 7.09 20.18 2.31
CA ALA A 65 6.77 19.01 3.10
C ALA A 65 6.39 17.81 2.21
N VAL A 66 5.50 18.02 1.23
CA VAL A 66 5.11 16.98 0.25
C VAL A 66 6.31 16.53 -0.58
N LYS A 67 7.15 17.47 -1.03
CA LYS A 67 8.36 17.13 -1.79
C LYS A 67 9.32 16.25 -0.97
N LYS A 68 9.56 16.61 0.29
CA LYS A 68 10.43 15.87 1.21
C LYS A 68 9.92 14.45 1.42
N VAL A 69 8.64 14.29 1.74
CA VAL A 69 7.98 12.98 1.92
C VAL A 69 8.14 12.09 0.70
N ARG A 70 7.98 12.64 -0.50
CA ARG A 70 8.15 11.90 -1.76
C ARG A 70 9.60 11.46 -1.97
N GLU A 71 10.56 12.32 -1.67
CA GLU A 71 12.00 12.01 -1.81
C GLU A 71 12.47 10.99 -0.78
N THR A 72 11.93 11.00 0.44
CA THR A 72 12.39 10.15 1.53
C THR A 72 11.63 8.83 1.65
N LEU A 73 10.30 8.85 1.46
CA LEU A 73 9.43 7.68 1.59
C LEU A 73 9.09 7.06 0.23
N GLY A 74 9.51 7.67 -0.87
CA GLY A 74 9.24 7.17 -2.23
C GLY A 74 7.77 7.26 -2.64
N LEU A 75 6.96 8.04 -1.91
CA LEU A 75 5.52 8.14 -2.14
C LEU A 75 5.19 8.86 -3.45
N SER A 76 4.06 8.50 -4.03
CA SER A 76 3.48 9.25 -5.14
C SER A 76 3.03 10.65 -4.70
N LEU A 77 2.68 11.50 -5.66
CA LEU A 77 2.25 12.88 -5.39
C LEU A 77 0.99 12.93 -4.51
N VAL A 78 0.07 11.99 -4.73
CA VAL A 78 -1.19 11.88 -3.97
C VAL A 78 -0.93 11.37 -2.57
N GLU A 79 -0.16 10.29 -2.44
CA GLU A 79 0.18 9.68 -1.14
C GLU A 79 1.00 10.65 -0.27
N GLY A 80 1.96 11.37 -0.86
CA GLY A 80 2.75 12.37 -0.15
C GLY A 80 1.89 13.53 0.38
N LYS A 81 0.88 13.97 -0.39
CA LYS A 81 -0.08 14.98 0.06
C LYS A 81 -0.94 14.44 1.20
N GLN A 82 -1.47 13.22 1.07
CA GLN A 82 -2.27 12.58 2.12
C GLN A 82 -1.49 12.42 3.42
N TYR A 83 -0.20 12.10 3.33
CA TYR A 83 0.68 11.99 4.49
C TYR A 83 0.87 13.33 5.22
N VAL A 84 1.16 14.40 4.47
CA VAL A 84 1.27 15.76 5.04
C VAL A 84 -0.05 16.25 5.61
N ASP A 85 -1.16 15.97 4.92
CA ASP A 85 -2.50 16.31 5.40
C ASP A 85 -2.80 15.56 6.72
N ALA A 86 -2.48 14.26 6.82
CA ALA A 86 -2.66 13.48 8.04
C ALA A 86 -1.85 14.05 9.23
N LEU A 87 -0.58 14.40 8.99
CA LEU A 87 0.26 15.05 10.01
C LEU A 87 -0.31 16.41 10.46
N LYS A 88 -0.90 17.18 9.55
CA LYS A 88 -1.61 18.42 9.89
C LYS A 88 -2.83 18.21 10.79
N PHE A 89 -3.52 17.08 10.64
CA PHE A 89 -4.70 16.76 11.44
C PHE A 89 -4.34 16.20 12.82
N GLU A 90 -3.20 15.53 12.98
CA GLU A 90 -2.70 15.04 14.27
C GLU A 90 -2.15 16.16 15.17
N ASP A 91 -1.63 17.25 14.58
CA ASP A 91 -1.06 18.41 15.30
C ASP A 91 -2.10 19.46 15.74
N LYS A 92 -3.40 19.22 15.53
CA LYS A 92 -4.49 20.19 15.75
C LYS A 92 -5.38 19.82 16.94
#